data_AF-A0ABD5MNF7-F1
#
_entry.id   AF-A0ABD5MNF7-F1
#
_cell.length_a   1.000
_cell.length_b   1.000
_cell.length_c   1.000
_cell.angle_alpha   90.00
_cell.angle_beta   90.00
_cell.angle_gamma   90.00
#
_symmetry.space_group_name_H-M   'P 1'
#
loop_
_entity.id
_entity.type
_entity.pdbx_description
1 polymer ?
#
loop_
_entity_poly.entity_id
_entity_poly.type
_entity_poly.pdbx_seq_one_letter_code
_entity_poly.pdbx_strand_id
1 'polypeptide(L)'
;MTIDESALARELRADGIDVADVRVSPERIAVVYTTTLPAERPAHGEMGRVCNTVIDLVEAGDLEPRRVEATSLRFEDDVQATWHVEAEWLDGVRNYRISEEEFSARVLETVETDPDVEPDVGDADAPRTTGGDDGGAR
;
A
#
# COMPACT_ATOMS: atom_id res chain seq x y z
N MET A 1 -7.82 22.65 -12.96
CA MET A 1 -6.39 23.03 -13.04
C MET A 1 -5.65 21.72 -12.88
N THR A 2 -4.88 21.24 -13.86
CA THR A 2 -4.28 19.91 -13.71
C THR A 2 -3.26 19.95 -12.57
N ILE A 3 -3.42 19.04 -11.60
CA ILE A 3 -2.56 19.00 -10.41
C ILE A 3 -1.12 18.63 -10.80
N ASP A 4 -0.14 19.42 -10.33
CA ASP A 4 1.29 19.14 -10.46
C ASP A 4 1.81 18.29 -9.27
N GLU A 5 3.03 17.75 -9.39
CA GLU A 5 3.68 16.86 -8.41
C GLU A 5 3.59 17.38 -6.96
N SER A 6 3.91 18.66 -6.76
CA SER A 6 3.92 19.28 -5.42
C SER A 6 2.53 19.36 -4.81
N ALA A 7 1.50 19.56 -5.63
CA ALA A 7 0.13 19.62 -5.14
C ALA A 7 -0.39 18.23 -4.81
N LEU A 8 -0.15 17.22 -5.66
CA LEU A 8 -0.51 15.83 -5.36
C LEU A 8 0.17 15.34 -4.06
N ALA A 9 1.46 15.63 -3.91
CA ALA A 9 2.20 15.30 -2.71
C ALA A 9 1.67 16.01 -1.44
N ARG A 10 0.98 17.15 -1.59
CA ARG A 10 0.35 17.86 -0.46
C ARG A 10 -0.98 17.20 -0.09
N GLU A 11 -1.81 16.85 -1.06
CA GLU A 11 -3.10 16.19 -0.79
C GLU A 11 -2.87 14.82 -0.12
N LEU A 12 -1.93 14.01 -0.65
CA LEU A 12 -1.56 12.72 -0.02
C LEU A 12 -1.08 12.88 1.44
N ARG A 13 -0.29 13.92 1.73
CA ARG A 13 0.15 14.21 3.11
C ARG A 13 -1.00 14.68 3.99
N ALA A 14 -1.96 15.44 3.44
CA ALA A 14 -3.16 15.83 4.17
C ALA A 14 -3.99 14.60 4.59
N ASP A 15 -3.96 13.55 3.78
CA ASP A 15 -4.57 12.24 4.06
C ASP A 15 -3.66 11.31 4.89
N GLY A 16 -2.57 11.81 5.46
CA GLY A 16 -1.73 11.07 6.40
C GLY A 16 -0.79 10.06 5.74
N ILE A 17 -0.44 10.25 4.46
CA ILE A 17 0.63 9.50 3.79
C ILE A 17 1.96 10.22 4.00
N ASP A 18 2.98 9.50 4.47
CA ASP A 18 4.35 10.03 4.57
C ASP A 18 5.05 9.97 3.21
N VAL A 19 4.76 10.96 2.36
CA VAL A 19 5.24 11.01 0.97
C VAL A 19 6.74 11.32 0.92
N ALA A 20 7.51 10.41 0.32
CA ALA A 20 8.92 10.55 0.04
C ALA A 20 9.18 11.23 -1.32
N ASP A 21 8.54 10.75 -2.40
CA ASP A 21 8.67 11.31 -3.75
C ASP A 21 7.36 11.18 -4.53
N VAL A 22 7.11 12.13 -5.43
CA VAL A 22 5.99 12.07 -6.39
C VAL A 22 6.50 12.52 -7.75
N ARG A 23 6.23 11.71 -8.78
CA ARG A 23 6.49 12.05 -10.19
C ARG A 23 5.19 12.07 -10.96
N VAL A 24 4.95 13.12 -11.74
CA VAL A 24 3.77 13.21 -12.62
C VAL A 24 4.25 13.35 -14.06
N SER A 25 3.76 12.46 -14.90
CA SER A 25 4.02 12.47 -16.34
C SER A 25 2.71 12.26 -17.11
N PRO A 26 2.70 12.49 -18.44
CA PRO A 26 1.48 12.31 -19.23
C PRO A 26 0.94 10.87 -19.18
N GLU A 27 1.82 9.89 -19.05
CA GLU A 27 1.49 8.45 -19.11
C GLU A 27 1.22 7.85 -17.73
N ARG A 28 1.92 8.33 -16.69
CA ARG A 28 1.86 7.75 -15.34
C ARG A 28 2.13 8.73 -14.21
N ILE A 29 1.71 8.32 -13.03
CA ILE A 29 2.02 8.95 -11.74
C ILE A 29 2.81 7.94 -10.93
N ALA A 30 3.98 8.32 -10.42
CA ALA A 30 4.74 7.50 -9.48
C ALA A 30 4.65 8.12 -8.08
N VAL A 31 4.32 7.31 -7.08
CA VAL A 31 4.23 7.73 -5.67
C VAL A 31 5.14 6.84 -4.84
N VAL A 32 6.02 7.46 -4.06
CA VAL A 32 6.87 6.75 -3.10
C VAL A 32 6.53 7.28 -1.70
N TYR A 33 6.23 6.38 -0.77
CA TYR A 33 5.87 6.74 0.59
C TYR A 33 6.47 5.78 1.61
N THR A 34 6.76 6.28 2.80
CA THR A 34 7.20 5.47 3.93
C THR A 34 5.99 4.96 4.72
N THR A 35 5.93 3.65 4.97
CA THR A 35 4.88 3.07 5.81
C THR A 35 5.12 3.42 7.28
N THR A 36 4.03 3.68 7.99
CA THR A 36 4.04 3.79 9.45
C THR A 36 3.94 2.42 10.15
N LEU A 37 3.70 1.35 9.39
CA LEU A 37 3.49 -0.01 9.86
C LEU A 37 4.40 -0.99 9.09
N PRO A 38 5.73 -0.96 9.35
CA PRO A 38 6.65 -1.85 8.68
C PRO A 38 6.35 -3.30 9.07
N ALA A 39 5.92 -4.09 8.09
CA ALA A 39 5.58 -5.51 8.21
C ALA A 39 5.90 -6.24 6.89
N GLU A 40 5.66 -7.55 6.84
CA GLU A 40 5.84 -8.35 5.61
C GLU A 40 4.97 -7.87 4.45
N ARG A 41 3.74 -7.45 4.73
CA ARG A 41 2.81 -6.92 3.71
C ARG A 41 2.53 -5.44 3.91
N PRO A 42 2.33 -4.68 2.82
CA PRO A 42 1.99 -3.27 2.92
C PRO A 42 0.68 -3.08 3.67
N ALA A 43 0.57 -2.00 4.44
CA ALA A 43 -0.65 -1.70 5.16
C ALA A 43 -1.75 -1.31 4.16
N HIS A 44 -2.77 -2.17 4.01
CA HIS A 44 -3.88 -1.92 3.10
C HIS A 44 -4.62 -0.61 3.41
N GLY A 45 -4.59 -0.15 4.66
CA GLY A 45 -5.15 1.14 5.05
C GLY A 45 -4.38 2.34 4.46
N GLU A 46 -3.06 2.25 4.33
CA GLU A 46 -2.25 3.29 3.67
C GLU A 46 -2.48 3.27 2.15
N MET A 47 -2.49 2.07 1.55
CA MET A 47 -2.84 1.90 0.14
C MET A 47 -4.22 2.49 -0.17
N GLY A 48 -5.22 2.18 0.66
CA GLY A 48 -6.57 2.70 0.52
C GLY A 48 -6.62 4.23 0.60
N ARG A 49 -5.84 4.84 1.50
CA ARG A 49 -5.75 6.31 1.59
C ARG A 49 -5.13 6.92 0.33
N VAL A 50 -4.03 6.36 -0.20
CA VAL A 50 -3.45 6.79 -1.48
C VAL A 50 -4.47 6.68 -2.61
N CYS A 51 -5.17 5.54 -2.71
CA CYS A 51 -6.21 5.31 -3.72
C CYS A 51 -7.35 6.33 -3.62
N ASN A 52 -7.86 6.57 -2.41
CA ASN A 52 -8.96 7.50 -2.18
C ASN A 52 -8.57 8.92 -2.59
N THR A 53 -7.39 9.41 -2.19
CA THR A 53 -6.90 10.73 -2.61
C THR A 53 -6.87 10.85 -4.14
N VAL A 54 -6.38 9.82 -4.83
CA VAL A 54 -6.32 9.83 -6.31
C VAL A 54 -7.71 9.81 -6.91
N ILE A 55 -8.62 8.98 -6.39
CA ILE A 55 -10.01 8.89 -6.86
C ILE A 55 -10.71 10.25 -6.68
N ASP A 56 -10.63 10.85 -5.49
CA ASP A 56 -11.25 12.14 -5.19
C ASP A 56 -10.79 13.23 -6.17
N LEU A 57 -9.48 13.26 -6.48
CA LEU A 57 -8.91 14.21 -7.45
C LEU A 57 -9.39 13.94 -8.89
N VAL A 58 -9.56 12.68 -9.28
CA VAL A 58 -10.10 12.29 -10.58
C VAL A 58 -11.58 12.64 -10.70
N GLU A 59 -12.36 12.41 -9.66
CA GLU A 59 -13.79 12.76 -9.61
C GLU A 59 -14.01 14.27 -9.63
N ALA A 60 -13.17 15.03 -8.92
CA ALA A 60 -13.17 16.50 -8.95
C ALA A 60 -12.72 17.08 -10.31
N GLY A 61 -12.06 16.28 -11.15
CA GLY A 61 -11.52 16.69 -12.44
C GLY A 61 -10.21 17.49 -12.34
N ASP A 62 -9.55 17.45 -11.19
CA ASP A 62 -8.24 18.06 -10.97
C ASP A 62 -7.09 17.14 -11.42
N LEU A 63 -7.38 15.84 -11.56
CA LEU A 63 -6.48 14.83 -12.10
C LEU A 63 -7.15 14.05 -13.24
N GLU A 64 -6.42 13.79 -14.33
CA GLU A 64 -6.89 12.88 -15.37
C GLU A 64 -6.59 11.43 -14.97
N PRO A 65 -7.47 10.46 -15.29
CA PRO A 65 -7.18 9.03 -15.08
C PRO A 65 -5.87 8.63 -15.78
N ARG A 66 -4.88 8.19 -15.01
CA ARG A 66 -3.55 7.74 -15.47
C ARG A 66 -3.12 6.54 -14.65
N ARG A 67 -2.18 5.75 -15.18
CA ARG A 67 -1.58 4.65 -14.42
C ARG A 67 -0.89 5.23 -13.18
N VAL A 68 -1.17 4.69 -12.00
CA VAL A 68 -0.48 5.03 -10.76
C VAL A 68 0.41 3.87 -10.38
N GLU A 69 1.69 4.15 -10.15
CA GLU A 69 2.66 3.19 -9.63
C GLU A 69 3.08 3.65 -8.25
N ALA A 70 2.92 2.80 -7.26
CA ALA A 70 3.19 3.14 -5.88
C ALA A 70 4.24 2.20 -5.28
N THR A 71 5.15 2.78 -4.51
CA THR A 71 6.19 2.08 -3.75
C THR A 71 6.04 2.43 -2.28
N SER A 72 5.80 1.40 -1.45
CA SER A 72 5.83 1.51 0.00
C SER A 72 7.24 1.17 0.49
N LEU A 73 7.79 2.01 1.36
CA LEU A 73 9.11 1.85 1.96
C LEU A 73 8.97 1.52 3.44
N ARG A 74 9.78 0.61 3.99
CA ARG A 74 9.86 0.40 5.45
C ARG A 74 10.60 1.56 6.12
N PHE A 75 11.70 2.00 5.51
CA PHE A 75 12.52 3.14 5.93
C PHE A 75 13.49 3.53 4.81
N GLU A 76 13.71 4.84 4.60
CA GLU A 76 14.60 5.37 3.56
C GLU A 76 14.38 4.70 2.20
N ASP A 77 15.34 3.92 1.69
CA ASP A 77 15.25 3.24 0.39
C ASP A 77 14.91 1.74 0.51
N ASP A 78 14.53 1.25 1.71
CA ASP A 78 14.13 -0.14 1.93
C ASP A 78 12.70 -0.39 1.42
N VAL A 79 12.57 -0.98 0.24
CA VAL A 79 11.29 -1.29 -0.39
C VAL A 79 10.56 -2.40 0.36
N GLN A 80 9.34 -2.09 0.78
CA GLN A 80 8.42 -3.07 1.34
C GLN A 80 7.63 -3.78 0.23
N ALA A 81 7.03 -2.99 -0.66
CA ALA A 81 6.19 -3.48 -1.74
C ALA A 81 6.01 -2.45 -2.84
N THR A 82 5.76 -2.94 -4.06
CA THR A 82 5.28 -2.16 -5.19
C THR A 82 3.87 -2.60 -5.56
N TRP A 83 3.05 -1.67 -6.03
CA TRP A 83 1.69 -1.94 -6.50
C TRP A 83 1.28 -0.89 -7.51
N HIS A 84 0.20 -1.14 -8.25
CA HIS A 84 -0.27 -0.19 -9.25
C HIS A 84 -1.79 -0.12 -9.37
N VAL A 85 -2.23 0.96 -10.00
CA VAL A 85 -3.61 1.21 -10.40
C VAL A 85 -3.61 1.49 -11.90
N GLU A 86 -4.42 0.78 -12.66
CA GLU A 86 -4.58 1.07 -14.08
C GLU A 86 -5.48 2.29 -14.31
N ALA A 87 -5.16 3.07 -15.35
CA ALA A 87 -5.92 4.27 -15.71
C ALA A 87 -7.40 3.96 -15.98
N GLU A 88 -7.67 2.79 -16.60
CA GLU A 88 -9.03 2.32 -16.90
C GLU A 88 -9.86 2.01 -15.64
N TRP A 89 -9.22 1.67 -14.52
CA TRP A 89 -9.93 1.42 -13.27
C TRP A 89 -10.37 2.75 -12.62
N LEU A 90 -9.50 3.75 -12.63
CA LEU A 90 -9.83 5.11 -12.19
C LEU A 90 -10.95 5.71 -13.05
N ASP A 91 -10.85 5.58 -14.37
CA ASP A 91 -11.92 5.98 -15.27
C ASP A 91 -13.19 5.16 -15.04
N GLY A 92 -13.06 3.87 -14.71
CA GLY A 92 -14.16 3.00 -14.33
C GLY A 92 -14.91 3.50 -13.10
N VAL A 93 -14.20 3.84 -12.01
CA VAL A 93 -14.79 4.38 -10.78
C VAL A 93 -15.49 5.71 -11.06
N ARG A 94 -14.78 6.65 -11.71
CA ARG A 94 -15.30 7.99 -12.07
C ARG A 94 -16.61 7.92 -12.86
N ASN A 95 -16.72 6.95 -13.77
CA ASN A 95 -17.91 6.76 -14.61
C ASN A 95 -18.90 5.74 -14.03
N TYR A 96 -18.73 5.34 -12.76
CA TYR A 96 -19.57 4.36 -12.06
C TYR A 96 -19.71 3.01 -12.79
N ARG A 97 -18.68 2.62 -13.56
CA ARG A 97 -18.62 1.34 -14.28
C ARG A 97 -18.14 0.19 -13.38
N ILE A 98 -17.34 0.50 -12.37
CA ILE A 98 -16.86 -0.44 -11.34
C ILE A 98 -17.08 0.18 -9.97
N SER A 99 -17.31 -0.65 -8.94
CA SER A 99 -17.40 -0.16 -7.56
C SER A 99 -16.02 0.08 -6.95
N GLU A 100 -15.96 0.87 -5.89
CA GLU A 100 -14.74 1.05 -5.08
C GLU A 100 -14.23 -0.26 -4.47
N GLU A 101 -15.14 -1.18 -4.13
CA GLU A 101 -14.80 -2.54 -3.67
C GLU A 101 -14.10 -3.34 -4.76
N GLU A 102 -14.63 -3.33 -5.99
CA GLU A 102 -14.02 -4.02 -7.14
C GLU A 102 -12.68 -3.38 -7.52
N PHE A 103 -12.60 -2.05 -7.48
CA PHE A 103 -11.35 -1.30 -7.66
C PHE A 103 -10.30 -1.75 -6.64
N SER A 104 -10.65 -1.76 -5.35
CA SER A 104 -9.73 -2.14 -4.28
C SER A 104 -9.25 -3.57 -4.42
N ALA A 105 -10.14 -4.50 -4.80
CA ALA A 105 -9.77 -5.89 -5.07
C ALA A 105 -8.71 -5.99 -6.17
N ARG A 106 -8.91 -5.29 -7.31
CA ARG A 106 -7.93 -5.26 -8.41
C ARG A 106 -6.58 -4.70 -7.99
N VAL A 107 -6.56 -3.62 -7.21
CA VAL A 107 -5.30 -3.03 -6.71
C VAL A 107 -4.54 -4.02 -5.84
N LEU A 108 -5.22 -4.75 -4.95
CA LEU A 108 -4.59 -5.75 -4.09
C LEU A 108 -3.98 -6.91 -4.89
N GLU A 109 -4.53 -7.25 -6.06
CA GLU A 109 -3.95 -8.26 -6.96
C GLU A 109 -2.63 -7.83 -7.62
N THR A 110 -2.30 -6.52 -7.59
CA THR A 110 -1.07 -5.98 -8.17
C THR A 110 0.11 -5.93 -7.19
N VAL A 111 -0.12 -6.29 -5.93
CA VAL A 111 0.88 -6.11 -4.88
C VAL A 111 2.01 -7.12 -5.07
N GLU A 112 3.21 -6.60 -5.28
CA GLU A 112 4.47 -7.33 -5.33
C GLU A 112 5.29 -6.95 -4.09
N THR A 113 5.50 -7.91 -3.18
CA THR A 113 6.34 -7.72 -1.99
C THR A 113 7.77 -8.12 -2.30
N ASP A 114 8.74 -7.41 -1.71
CA ASP A 114 10.14 -7.80 -1.83
C ASP A 114 10.36 -9.18 -1.15
N PRO A 115 10.86 -10.19 -1.89
CA PRO A 115 10.93 -11.57 -1.42
C PRO A 115 12.09 -11.86 -0.45
N ASP A 116 13.03 -10.92 -0.26
CA ASP A 116 14.24 -11.14 0.55
C ASP A 116 14.02 -10.95 2.06
N VAL A 117 12.79 -10.70 2.50
CA VAL A 117 12.42 -10.72 3.92
C VAL A 117 11.78 -12.06 4.25
N GLU A 118 12.54 -12.93 4.93
CA GLU A 118 11.99 -14.15 5.51
C GLU A 118 10.80 -13.79 6.40
N PRO A 119 9.68 -14.53 6.31
CA PRO A 119 8.53 -14.26 7.15
C PRO A 119 8.96 -14.29 8.61
N ASP A 120 8.51 -13.33 9.41
CA ASP A 120 8.62 -13.43 10.87
C ASP A 120 7.61 -14.50 11.30
N VAL A 121 7.99 -15.76 11.07
CA VAL A 121 7.37 -16.91 11.70
C VAL A 121 7.74 -16.83 13.17
N GLY A 122 7.04 -15.94 13.89
CA GLY A 122 7.14 -15.81 15.32
C GLY A 122 7.15 -17.20 15.92
N ASP A 123 8.25 -17.52 16.62
CA ASP A 123 8.54 -18.81 17.23
C ASP A 123 7.31 -19.30 18.03
N ALA A 124 6.47 -20.06 17.35
CA ALA A 124 5.28 -20.69 17.89
C ALA A 124 5.43 -22.21 17.80
N ASP A 125 6.63 -22.71 18.07
CA ASP A 125 6.87 -24.14 18.30
C ASP A 125 7.97 -24.35 19.37
N ALA A 126 7.70 -23.84 20.57
CA ALA A 126 8.29 -24.41 21.77
C ALA A 126 7.28 -25.40 22.37
N PRO A 127 7.45 -26.72 22.19
CA PRO A 127 6.66 -27.69 22.93
C PRO A 127 6.99 -27.53 24.41
N ARG A 128 5.99 -27.14 25.24
CA ARG A 128 6.11 -27.27 26.69
C ARG A 128 6.10 -28.74 27.05
N THR A 129 7.27 -29.37 26.98
CA THR A 129 7.50 -30.67 27.61
C THR A 129 7.69 -30.42 29.10
N THR A 130 6.64 -30.64 29.88
CA THR A 130 6.80 -31.02 31.29
C THR A 130 5.98 -32.28 31.52
N GLY A 131 6.40 -33.36 30.87
CA GLY A 131 6.12 -34.72 31.31
C GLY A 131 7.12 -35.05 32.42
N GLY A 132 6.62 -35.36 33.61
CA GLY A 132 7.40 -35.51 34.83
C GLY A 132 8.14 -36.84 34.98
N ASP A 133 8.62 -37.09 36.19
CA ASP A 133 8.58 -38.43 36.76
C ASP A 133 8.57 -38.39 38.29
N ASP A 134 7.93 -39.43 38.78
CA ASP A 134 7.57 -39.86 40.12
C ASP A 134 8.79 -40.28 40.98
N GLY A 135 8.57 -40.58 42.27
CA GLY A 135 9.46 -41.50 43.00
C GLY A 135 10.12 -41.02 44.30
N GLY A 136 9.37 -41.12 45.41
CA GLY A 136 9.72 -42.07 46.48
C GLY A 136 10.67 -41.69 47.64
N ALA A 137 10.18 -42.02 48.86
CA ALA A 137 10.88 -42.26 50.13
C ALA A 137 11.41 -41.02 50.87
N ARG A 138 11.05 -40.75 52.13
CA ARG A 138 10.95 -41.64 53.30
C ARG A 138 9.99 -41.07 54.35
#